data_AF-A0A7L5YPX0-F1
#
_entry.id   AF-A0A7L5YPX0-F1
#
_cell.length_a   1.000
_cell.length_b   1.000
_cell.length_c   1.000
_cell.angle_alpha   90.00
_cell.angle_beta   90.00
_cell.angle_gamma   90.00
#
_symmetry.space_group_name_H-M   'P 1'
#
loop_
_entity.id
_entity.type
_entity.pdbx_description
1 polymer ?
#
loop_
_entity_poly.entity_id
_entity_poly.type
_entity_poly.pdbx_seq_one_letter_code
_entity_poly.pdbx_strand_id
1 'polypeptide(L)'
;MAASNVQIDGFTLTNPNQPYAVQVNSASSNVTIGHNLIDSVGGASYTANVHGIALSQGDSVTIADNAFSNISANNKSVSAVGVLDSLSANSSTGLVIQNNTFSNITSATKGAYGVIINNAAGAPAADQGQHVHRFERRLDPRHRPGRPDAQCRRDREQLQHPDRQWQRQVRGLLREEPERRHGHRAVQPVQQHHVLWRCHPSE
;
A
#
# COMPACT_ATOMS: atom_id res chain seq x y z
N MET A 1 13.33 -20.59 15.31
CA MET A 1 14.62 -19.98 14.94
C MET A 1 14.34 -18.77 14.08
N ALA A 2 15.08 -17.67 14.26
CA ALA A 2 14.93 -16.46 13.46
C ALA A 2 16.26 -16.11 12.82
N ALA A 3 16.21 -15.44 11.68
CA ALA A 3 17.38 -15.04 10.92
C ALA A 3 17.37 -13.52 10.78
N SER A 4 18.54 -12.91 10.97
CA SER A 4 18.79 -11.48 10.79
C SER A 4 19.88 -11.27 9.74
N ASN A 5 19.92 -10.10 9.12
CA ASN A 5 20.81 -9.80 7.98
C ASN A 5 20.53 -10.73 6.79
N VAL A 6 19.24 -10.86 6.45
CA VAL A 6 18.78 -11.76 5.39
C VAL A 6 18.54 -10.96 4.11
N GLN A 7 19.03 -11.48 2.99
CA GLN A 7 18.68 -10.97 1.67
C GLN A 7 17.97 -12.06 0.87
N ILE A 8 16.79 -11.73 0.35
CA ILE A 8 16.01 -12.54 -0.58
C ILE A 8 15.93 -11.76 -1.88
N ASP A 9 16.72 -12.13 -2.89
CA ASP A 9 16.89 -11.33 -4.10
C ASP A 9 16.94 -12.16 -5.38
N GLY A 10 16.20 -11.72 -6.41
CA GLY A 10 16.24 -12.33 -7.75
C GLY A 10 15.52 -13.67 -7.90
N PHE A 11 14.60 -14.02 -7.00
CA PHE A 11 13.87 -15.28 -7.03
C PHE A 11 12.46 -15.16 -7.62
N THR A 12 11.97 -16.27 -8.15
CA THR A 12 10.52 -16.50 -8.31
C THR A 12 10.00 -17.27 -7.11
N LEU A 13 9.11 -16.65 -6.34
CA LEU A 13 8.53 -17.21 -5.12
C LEU A 13 7.06 -17.50 -5.35
N THR A 14 6.70 -18.79 -5.37
CA THR A 14 5.31 -19.23 -5.49
C THR A 14 4.89 -20.08 -4.30
N ASN A 15 3.63 -19.97 -3.90
CA ASN A 15 3.10 -20.85 -2.86
C ASN A 15 1.59 -21.10 -3.03
N PRO A 16 1.20 -21.93 -4.01
CA PRO A 16 -0.20 -22.20 -4.30
C PRO A 16 -0.89 -22.87 -3.12
N ASN A 17 -2.10 -22.42 -2.82
CA ASN A 17 -2.93 -22.90 -1.71
C ASN A 17 -2.25 -22.80 -0.34
N GLN A 18 -1.37 -21.82 -0.17
CA GLN A 18 -0.68 -21.52 1.09
C GLN A 18 -0.79 -20.03 1.42
N PRO A 19 -0.62 -19.65 2.70
CA PRO A 19 -0.95 -18.30 3.14
C PRO A 19 0.13 -17.26 2.83
N TYR A 20 1.39 -17.68 2.63
CA TYR A 20 2.53 -16.77 2.51
C TYR A 20 3.54 -17.24 1.46
N ALA A 21 4.14 -16.34 0.69
CA ALA A 21 5.39 -16.65 -0.02
C ALA A 21 6.60 -16.37 0.88
N VAL A 22 6.58 -15.25 1.62
CA VAL A 22 7.59 -14.91 2.62
C VAL A 22 6.91 -14.52 3.93
N GLN A 23 7.41 -15.05 5.04
CA GLN A 23 7.00 -14.63 6.38
C GLN A 23 8.23 -14.15 7.15
N VAL A 24 8.24 -12.87 7.52
CA VAL A 24 9.23 -12.26 8.39
C VAL A 24 8.65 -12.22 9.79
N ASN A 25 9.25 -13.00 10.69
CA ASN A 25 8.79 -13.11 12.07
C ASN A 25 9.40 -12.03 12.98
N SER A 26 8.89 -11.96 14.22
CA SER A 26 9.21 -10.89 15.17
C SER A 26 10.63 -10.89 15.72
N ALA A 27 11.40 -11.95 15.42
CA ALA A 27 12.78 -12.08 15.86
C ALA A 27 13.77 -11.89 14.69
N SER A 28 13.28 -11.56 13.50
CA SER A 28 14.09 -11.18 12.34
C SER A 28 14.33 -9.68 12.31
N SER A 29 15.54 -9.27 11.96
CA SER A 29 15.91 -7.87 11.75
C SER A 29 16.85 -7.70 10.56
N ASN A 30 16.86 -6.52 9.97
CA ASN A 30 17.68 -6.22 8.79
C ASN A 30 17.43 -7.21 7.64
N VAL A 31 16.20 -7.18 7.11
CA VAL A 31 15.77 -8.08 6.03
C VAL A 31 15.55 -7.26 4.76
N THR A 32 16.19 -7.67 3.67
CA THR A 32 15.98 -7.09 2.33
C THR A 32 15.30 -8.12 1.44
N ILE A 33 14.17 -7.74 0.85
CA ILE A 33 13.42 -8.54 -0.13
C ILE A 33 13.36 -7.73 -1.42
N GLY A 34 14.21 -8.06 -2.38
CA GLY A 34 14.49 -7.26 -3.57
C GLY A 34 14.30 -8.03 -4.89
N HIS A 35 13.85 -7.38 -5.96
CA HIS A 35 13.93 -7.93 -7.32
C HIS A 35 13.30 -9.34 -7.50
N ASN A 36 12.31 -9.70 -6.68
CA ASN A 36 11.67 -11.00 -6.77
C ASN A 36 10.37 -10.91 -7.59
N LEU A 37 10.01 -12.02 -8.22
CA LEU A 37 8.65 -12.27 -8.72
C LEU A 37 7.91 -13.10 -7.66
N ILE A 38 6.93 -12.49 -7.00
CA ILE A 38 6.07 -13.16 -6.01
C ILE A 38 4.72 -13.43 -6.68
N ASP A 39 4.49 -14.70 -7.01
CA ASP A 39 3.38 -15.11 -7.86
C ASP A 39 2.60 -16.30 -7.30
N SER A 40 1.33 -16.42 -7.66
CA SER A 40 0.54 -17.63 -7.40
C SER A 40 0.55 -18.06 -5.93
N VAL A 41 0.26 -17.10 -5.03
CA VAL A 41 0.17 -17.32 -3.58
C VAL A 41 -1.30 -17.43 -3.18
N GLY A 42 -1.61 -18.45 -2.39
CA GLY A 42 -2.99 -18.79 -2.06
C GLY A 42 -3.74 -19.38 -3.26
N GLY A 43 -5.01 -19.08 -3.39
CA GLY A 43 -5.86 -19.61 -4.46
C GLY A 43 -7.34 -19.41 -4.23
N ALA A 44 -8.14 -19.61 -5.27
CA ALA A 44 -9.59 -19.46 -5.25
C ALA A 44 -10.31 -20.39 -4.27
N SER A 45 -9.68 -21.49 -3.86
CA SER A 45 -10.20 -22.42 -2.85
C SER A 45 -9.61 -22.19 -1.45
N TYR A 46 -8.62 -21.30 -1.29
CA TYR A 46 -7.94 -21.09 -0.02
C TYR A 46 -8.79 -20.25 0.94
N THR A 47 -8.94 -20.72 2.18
CA THR A 47 -9.94 -20.22 3.16
C THR A 47 -9.34 -19.49 4.36
N ALA A 48 -8.04 -19.17 4.32
CA ALA A 48 -7.37 -18.29 5.28
C ALA A 48 -6.87 -17.01 4.61
N ASN A 49 -6.42 -16.03 5.40
CA ASN A 49 -5.82 -14.81 4.84
C ASN A 49 -4.56 -15.15 4.05
N VAL A 50 -4.31 -14.42 2.98
CA VAL A 50 -3.17 -14.66 2.08
C VAL A 50 -2.36 -13.39 1.95
N HIS A 51 -1.05 -13.49 2.10
CA HIS A 51 -0.13 -12.38 1.97
C HIS A 51 1.07 -12.79 1.13
N GLY A 52 1.48 -12.00 0.13
CA GLY A 52 2.73 -12.27 -0.58
C GLY A 52 3.91 -12.26 0.39
N ILE A 53 4.11 -11.13 1.06
CA ILE A 53 5.03 -10.96 2.19
C ILE A 53 4.22 -10.59 3.43
N ALA A 54 4.36 -11.37 4.49
CA ALA A 54 3.80 -11.07 5.81
C ALA A 54 4.89 -10.67 6.80
N LEU A 55 4.65 -9.57 7.52
CA LEU A 55 5.50 -9.04 8.57
C LEU A 55 4.74 -9.16 9.90
N SER A 56 5.39 -9.80 10.88
CA SER A 56 4.92 -9.86 12.27
C SER A 56 6.02 -9.28 13.16
N GLN A 57 6.07 -7.96 13.34
CA GLN A 57 7.05 -7.17 14.10
C GLN A 57 8.44 -7.17 13.45
N GLY A 58 8.53 -6.70 12.21
CA GLY A 58 9.79 -6.60 11.48
C GLY A 58 10.43 -5.22 11.65
N ASP A 59 11.54 -5.17 12.37
CA ASP A 59 12.38 -3.97 12.41
C ASP A 59 13.38 -3.97 11.25
N SER A 60 13.52 -2.81 10.59
CA SER A 60 14.47 -2.59 9.50
C SER A 60 14.27 -3.57 8.34
N VAL A 61 13.08 -3.55 7.75
CA VAL A 61 12.75 -4.38 6.58
C VAL A 61 12.63 -3.51 5.33
N THR A 62 13.32 -3.89 4.27
CA THR A 62 13.20 -3.25 2.95
C THR A 62 12.57 -4.22 1.97
N ILE A 63 11.47 -3.80 1.35
CA ILE A 63 10.76 -4.52 0.28
C ILE A 63 10.79 -3.61 -0.94
N ALA A 64 11.69 -3.89 -1.88
CA ALA A 64 11.95 -2.99 -3.00
C ALA A 64 11.99 -3.72 -4.35
N ASP A 65 11.48 -3.08 -5.40
CA ASP A 65 11.67 -3.52 -6.78
C ASP A 65 11.16 -4.95 -7.07
N ASN A 66 10.15 -5.42 -6.32
CA ASN A 66 9.51 -6.72 -6.56
C ASN A 66 8.27 -6.59 -7.46
N ALA A 67 7.93 -7.68 -8.14
CA ALA A 67 6.67 -7.83 -8.85
C ALA A 67 5.76 -8.82 -8.11
N PHE A 68 4.54 -8.39 -7.79
CA PHE A 68 3.52 -9.22 -7.15
C PHE A 68 2.38 -9.50 -8.12
N SER A 69 2.04 -10.77 -8.30
CA SER A 69 0.95 -11.21 -9.17
C SER A 69 0.20 -12.41 -8.62
N ASN A 70 -1.07 -12.54 -9.03
CA ASN A 70 -1.90 -13.74 -8.80
C ASN A 70 -1.96 -14.18 -7.32
N ILE A 71 -2.16 -13.22 -6.42
CA ILE A 71 -2.31 -13.48 -4.99
C ILE A 71 -3.80 -13.46 -4.68
N SER A 72 -4.33 -14.57 -4.17
CA SER A 72 -5.78 -14.71 -3.99
C SER A 72 -6.21 -15.58 -2.82
N ALA A 73 -7.41 -15.31 -2.32
CA ALA A 73 -8.12 -16.15 -1.36
C ALA A 73 -9.61 -16.17 -1.70
N ASN A 74 -10.32 -17.21 -1.25
CA ASN A 74 -11.76 -17.33 -1.46
C ASN A 74 -12.51 -16.24 -0.68
N ASN A 75 -12.60 -16.40 0.64
CA ASN A 75 -13.49 -15.61 1.49
C ASN A 75 -12.77 -14.87 2.62
N LYS A 76 -11.50 -14.53 2.38
CA LYS A 76 -10.59 -13.92 3.36
C LYS A 76 -9.83 -12.75 2.76
N SER A 77 -9.25 -11.93 3.63
CA SER A 77 -8.49 -10.76 3.19
C SER A 77 -7.18 -11.20 2.53
N VAL A 78 -6.75 -10.40 1.56
CA VAL A 78 -5.53 -10.67 0.79
C VAL A 78 -4.66 -9.42 0.74
N SER A 79 -3.34 -9.57 0.84
CA SER A 79 -2.43 -8.49 0.44
C SER A 79 -1.18 -8.96 -0.29
N ALA A 80 -0.55 -8.07 -1.06
CA ALA A 80 0.79 -8.37 -1.56
C ALA A 80 1.85 -8.16 -0.46
N VAL A 81 1.77 -7.06 0.30
CA VAL A 81 2.54 -6.85 1.54
C VAL A 81 1.58 -6.62 2.71
N GLY A 82 1.77 -7.33 3.81
CA GLY A 82 0.98 -7.17 5.04
C GLY A 82 1.85 -6.98 6.27
N VAL A 83 1.74 -5.83 6.91
CA VAL A 83 2.24 -5.60 8.28
C VAL A 83 1.11 -5.92 9.24
N LEU A 84 1.23 -7.02 9.99
CA LEU A 84 0.12 -7.65 10.70
C LEU A 84 0.25 -7.54 12.23
N ASP A 85 0.70 -6.39 12.71
CA ASP A 85 1.05 -6.13 14.12
C ASP A 85 -0.07 -5.48 14.93
N SER A 86 -1.33 -5.71 14.56
CA SER A 86 -2.46 -4.95 15.10
C SER A 86 -2.66 -5.09 16.61
N LEU A 87 -2.20 -6.20 17.18
CA LEU A 87 -2.24 -6.53 18.61
C LEU A 87 -0.86 -6.51 19.27
N SER A 88 0.18 -6.11 18.54
CA SER A 88 1.55 -6.09 19.07
C SER A 88 1.76 -4.89 19.99
N ALA A 89 2.45 -5.11 21.12
CA ALA A 89 2.94 -4.02 21.96
C ALA A 89 4.13 -3.27 21.32
N ASN A 90 4.81 -3.92 20.37
CA ASN A 90 5.94 -3.34 19.64
C ASN A 90 5.54 -3.14 18.17
N SER A 91 5.62 -1.91 17.69
CA SER A 91 5.37 -1.60 16.28
C SER A 91 6.58 -1.99 15.42
N SER A 92 6.36 -2.49 14.20
CA SER A 92 7.41 -2.57 13.18
C SER A 92 7.98 -1.17 12.90
N THR A 93 9.30 -0.99 13.01
CA THR A 93 10.00 0.27 12.69
C THR A 93 11.00 0.09 11.54
N GLY A 94 11.39 1.18 10.86
CA GLY A 94 12.37 1.10 9.77
C GLY A 94 11.90 0.30 8.54
N LEU A 95 10.59 0.26 8.30
CA LEU A 95 10.01 -0.38 7.11
C LEU A 95 10.11 0.53 5.89
N VAL A 96 10.67 0.00 4.81
CA VAL A 96 10.71 0.65 3.49
C VAL A 96 10.01 -0.24 2.48
N ILE A 97 8.98 0.29 1.81
CA ILE A 97 8.29 -0.37 0.69
C ILE A 97 8.34 0.56 -0.52
N GLN A 98 9.13 0.25 -1.53
CA GLN A 98 9.35 1.15 -2.67
C GLN A 98 9.43 0.40 -4.01
N ASN A 99 9.03 1.06 -5.10
CA ASN A 99 9.19 0.56 -6.47
C ASN A 99 8.61 -0.84 -6.75
N ASN A 100 7.68 -1.32 -5.93
CA ASN A 100 7.02 -2.60 -6.16
C ASN A 100 5.86 -2.44 -7.15
N THR A 101 5.63 -3.46 -7.96
CA THR A 101 4.46 -3.54 -8.85
C THR A 101 3.46 -4.56 -8.31
N PHE A 102 2.17 -4.21 -8.33
CA PHE A 102 1.10 -5.05 -7.79
C PHE A 102 0.05 -5.29 -8.86
N SER A 103 -0.24 -6.55 -9.15
CA SER A 103 -1.23 -6.94 -10.14
C SER A 103 -2.02 -8.16 -9.65
N ASN A 104 -3.30 -8.25 -10.04
CA ASN A 104 -4.17 -9.38 -9.72
C ASN A 104 -4.13 -9.84 -8.25
N ILE A 105 -4.27 -8.87 -7.33
CA ILE A 105 -4.45 -9.13 -5.90
C ILE A 105 -5.95 -9.16 -5.64
N THR A 106 -6.49 -10.32 -5.31
CA THR A 106 -7.95 -10.54 -5.37
C THR A 106 -8.49 -11.31 -4.17
N SER A 107 -9.66 -10.90 -3.71
CA SER A 107 -10.45 -11.64 -2.73
C SER A 107 -11.91 -11.57 -3.15
N ALA A 108 -12.65 -12.68 -3.06
CA ALA A 108 -14.02 -12.70 -3.56
C ALA A 108 -15.01 -11.98 -2.63
N THR A 109 -14.76 -11.97 -1.31
CA THR A 109 -15.74 -11.45 -0.33
C THR A 109 -15.18 -10.51 0.73
N LYS A 110 -13.86 -10.30 0.78
CA LYS A 110 -13.15 -9.41 1.73
C LYS A 110 -12.24 -8.43 1.00
N GLY A 111 -11.43 -7.67 1.74
CA GLY A 111 -10.50 -6.70 1.16
C GLY A 111 -9.30 -7.34 0.47
N ALA A 112 -8.88 -6.75 -0.64
CA ALA A 112 -7.64 -7.07 -1.35
C ALA A 112 -6.77 -5.80 -1.42
N TYR A 113 -5.52 -5.89 -0.95
CA TYR A 113 -4.65 -4.73 -0.77
C TYR A 113 -3.30 -4.93 -1.46
N GLY A 114 -2.78 -3.93 -2.16
CA GLY A 114 -1.36 -3.95 -2.55
C GLY A 114 -0.48 -3.98 -1.31
N VAL A 115 -0.71 -3.02 -0.41
CA VAL A 115 -0.06 -2.95 0.90
C VAL A 115 -1.12 -2.70 1.96
N ILE A 116 -1.07 -3.46 3.05
CA ILE A 116 -1.82 -3.16 4.28
C ILE A 116 -0.84 -2.99 5.44
N ILE A 117 -0.89 -1.83 6.10
CA ILE A 117 -0.12 -1.56 7.31
C ILE A 117 -1.10 -1.57 8.47
N ASN A 118 -1.06 -2.63 9.26
CA ASN A 118 -1.83 -2.78 10.48
C ASN A 118 -0.86 -2.85 11.66
N ASN A 119 -0.08 -1.78 11.82
CA ASN A 119 1.00 -1.67 12.79
C ASN A 119 0.46 -1.08 14.09
N ALA A 120 0.26 -1.89 15.13
CA ALA A 120 -0.26 -1.58 16.47
C ALA A 120 -1.46 -0.59 16.55
N ALA A 121 -2.56 -1.02 17.16
CA ALA A 121 -3.58 -0.09 17.61
C ALA A 121 -3.03 0.83 18.73
N GLY A 122 -2.57 2.04 18.40
CA GLY A 122 -2.41 3.13 19.38
C GLY A 122 -1.09 3.91 19.45
N ALA A 123 -0.11 3.71 18.55
CA ALA A 123 1.14 4.49 18.58
C ALA A 123 1.24 5.46 17.38
N PRO A 124 1.07 6.79 17.57
CA PRO A 124 1.24 7.79 16.53
C PRO A 124 2.73 8.06 16.29
N ALA A 125 3.43 7.16 15.60
CA ALA A 125 4.79 7.43 15.13
C ALA A 125 5.27 6.57 13.94
N ALA A 126 4.54 5.55 13.51
CA ALA A 126 4.98 4.70 12.40
C ALA A 126 4.51 5.22 11.04
N ASP A 127 4.86 6.46 10.70
CA ASP A 127 4.80 6.92 9.31
C ASP A 127 5.87 8.00 9.05
N GLN A 128 7.11 7.56 8.84
CA GLN A 128 8.22 8.41 8.38
C GLN A 128 8.78 7.92 7.02
N GLY A 129 8.12 6.97 6.37
CA GLY A 129 8.47 6.50 5.03
C GLY A 129 7.83 7.38 3.97
N GLN A 130 8.62 7.93 3.04
CA GLN A 130 8.07 8.54 1.83
C GLN A 130 7.36 7.46 0.99
N HIS A 131 6.03 7.38 1.12
CA HIS A 131 5.21 6.50 0.29
C HIS A 131 5.02 7.11 -1.10
N VAL A 132 5.87 6.75 -2.06
CA VAL A 132 5.64 7.04 -3.48
C VAL A 132 5.06 5.79 -4.13
N HIS A 133 3.74 5.68 -4.16
CA HIS A 133 3.06 4.62 -4.90
C HIS A 133 2.86 5.05 -6.36
N ARG A 134 3.46 4.31 -7.30
CA ARG A 134 3.12 4.41 -8.73
C ARG A 134 2.04 3.38 -9.05
N PHE A 135 0.81 3.83 -9.26
CA PHE A 135 -0.28 3.00 -9.76
C PHE A 135 -0.41 3.16 -11.28
N GLU A 136 -0.07 2.12 -12.04
CA GLU A 136 -0.29 2.09 -13.49
C GLU A 136 -1.63 1.41 -13.81
N ARG A 137 -2.59 2.16 -14.34
CA ARG A 137 -3.75 1.59 -15.04
C ARG A 137 -3.34 1.30 -16.47
N ARG A 138 -3.30 0.03 -16.88
CA ARG A 138 -3.33 -0.31 -18.31
C ARG A 138 -4.71 0.08 -18.85
N LEU A 139 -4.74 1.05 -19.76
CA LEU A 139 -5.96 1.39 -20.49
C LEU A 139 -6.30 0.26 -21.47
N ASP A 140 -7.60 -0.03 -21.63
CA ASP A 140 -8.12 -1.02 -22.58
C ASP A 140 -7.61 -0.70 -24.00
N PRO A 141 -6.96 -1.64 -24.71
CA PRO A 141 -6.47 -1.45 -26.07
C PRO A 141 -7.55 -1.03 -27.09
N ARG A 142 -8.84 -1.11 -26.72
CA ARG A 142 -9.97 -0.73 -27.58
C ARG A 142 -10.30 0.77 -27.57
N HIS A 143 -9.56 1.60 -26.83
CA HIS A 143 -9.80 3.05 -26.82
C HIS A 143 -9.04 3.76 -27.96
N ARG A 144 -9.79 4.37 -28.89
CA ARG A 144 -9.23 5.05 -30.07
C ARG A 144 -8.37 6.27 -29.67
N PRO A 145 -7.20 6.48 -30.30
CA PRO A 145 -6.39 7.68 -30.08
C PRO A 145 -7.03 8.86 -30.80
N GLY A 146 -7.31 9.96 -30.08
CA GLY A 146 -7.80 11.17 -30.75
C GLY A 146 -8.25 12.33 -29.87
N ARG A 147 -8.46 12.16 -28.57
CA ARG A 147 -8.70 13.30 -27.66
C ARG A 147 -8.02 13.03 -26.32
N PRO A 148 -7.22 13.97 -25.78
CA PRO A 148 -6.80 13.88 -24.39
C PRO A 148 -8.06 13.88 -23.54
N ASP A 149 -8.23 12.85 -22.71
CA ASP A 149 -9.33 12.79 -21.77
C ASP A 149 -9.42 14.10 -20.99
N ALA A 150 -10.63 14.65 -20.89
CA ALA A 150 -10.90 15.85 -20.09
C ALA A 150 -10.46 15.68 -18.62
N GLN A 151 -10.23 14.43 -18.21
CA GLN A 151 -9.63 14.05 -16.93
C GLN A 151 -8.11 14.29 -16.93
N CYS A 152 -7.36 13.78 -17.92
CA CYS A 152 -5.90 13.95 -17.99
C CYS A 152 -5.50 15.44 -18.21
N ARG A 153 -6.35 16.28 -18.83
CA ARG A 153 -6.15 17.75 -18.85
C ARG A 153 -6.30 18.40 -17.47
N ARG A 154 -7.28 17.98 -16.69
CA ARG A 154 -7.51 18.46 -15.31
C ARG A 154 -6.39 18.03 -14.36
N ASP A 155 -5.90 16.81 -14.51
CA ASP A 155 -4.83 16.28 -13.68
C ASP A 155 -3.49 17.00 -13.98
N ARG A 156 -3.25 17.42 -15.23
CA ARG A 156 -2.08 18.23 -15.61
C ARG A 156 -2.15 19.67 -15.09
N GLU A 157 -3.33 20.27 -15.04
CA GLU A 157 -3.53 21.60 -14.43
C GLU A 157 -3.38 21.56 -12.90
N GLN A 158 -3.76 20.46 -12.25
CA GLN A 158 -3.55 20.25 -10.80
C GLN A 158 -2.07 20.14 -10.44
N LEU A 159 -1.23 19.58 -11.32
CA LEU A 159 0.22 19.47 -11.13
C LEU A 159 0.96 20.82 -11.18
N GLN A 160 0.38 21.86 -11.80
CA GLN A 160 1.06 23.15 -11.99
C GLN A 160 0.79 24.16 -10.85
N HIS A 161 -0.25 23.96 -10.03
CA HIS A 161 -0.64 24.92 -8.98
C HIS A 161 -1.20 24.25 -7.69
N PRO A 162 -0.37 23.50 -6.93
CA PRO A 162 -0.81 22.80 -5.71
C PRO A 162 -1.37 23.74 -4.62
N ASP A 163 -0.88 24.98 -4.54
CA ASP A 163 -1.27 25.95 -3.51
C ASP A 163 -2.72 26.48 -3.64
N ARG A 164 -3.32 26.39 -4.82
CA ARG A 164 -4.69 26.89 -5.05
C ARG A 164 -5.77 25.98 -4.48
N GLN A 165 -5.47 24.69 -4.29
CA GLN A 165 -6.38 23.72 -3.66
C GLN A 165 -6.43 23.94 -2.14
N TRP A 166 -5.27 24.13 -1.51
CA TRP A 166 -5.16 24.45 -0.09
C TRP A 166 -5.97 25.71 0.28
N GLN A 167 -5.84 26.79 -0.50
CA GLN A 167 -6.58 28.04 -0.24
C GLN A 167 -8.11 27.92 -0.42
N ARG A 168 -8.59 27.01 -1.28
CA ARG A 168 -10.04 26.78 -1.47
C ARG A 168 -10.63 25.91 -0.38
N GLN A 169 -9.92 24.87 0.06
CA GLN A 169 -10.36 24.01 1.18
C GLN A 169 -10.33 24.76 2.52
N VAL A 170 -9.30 25.58 2.78
CA VAL A 170 -9.22 26.40 3.99
C VAL A 170 -10.33 27.46 4.03
N ARG A 171 -10.69 28.07 2.89
CA ARG A 171 -11.82 29.02 2.82
C ARG A 171 -13.20 28.36 2.95
N GLY A 172 -13.33 27.08 2.58
CA GLY A 172 -14.56 26.31 2.78
C GLY A 172 -14.79 25.95 4.25
N LEU A 173 -13.72 25.56 4.96
CA LEU A 173 -13.77 25.20 6.38
C LEU A 173 -14.02 26.40 7.30
N LEU A 174 -13.69 27.62 6.89
CA LEU A 174 -13.92 28.83 7.68
C LEU A 174 -15.33 29.43 7.52
N ARG A 175 -16.22 28.81 6.75
CA ARG A 175 -17.58 29.35 6.50
C ARG A 175 -18.72 28.59 7.19
N GLU A 176 -18.44 27.51 7.93
CA GLU A 176 -19.46 26.74 8.64
C GLU A 176 -19.10 26.50 10.12
N GLU A 177 -19.27 27.52 10.96
CA GLU A 177 -19.56 27.32 12.39
C GLU A 177 -20.59 28.36 12.86
N PRO A 178 -21.81 27.97 13.24
CA PRO A 178 -22.58 28.68 14.24
C PRO A 178 -22.29 28.10 15.64
N GLU A 179 -21.97 29.01 16.55
CA GLU A 179 -21.62 28.79 17.97
C GLU A 179 -22.41 27.69 18.68
N ARG A 180 -21.73 26.68 19.27
CA ARG A 180 -22.15 26.04 20.52
C ARG A 180 -20.96 25.67 21.41
N ARG A 181 -21.08 26.07 22.68
CA ARG A 181 -20.07 26.05 23.74
C ARG A 181 -19.76 24.64 24.29
N HIS A 182 -18.53 24.55 24.82
CA HIS A 182 -17.97 23.61 25.80
C HIS A 182 -17.39 22.27 25.32
N GLY A 183 -16.07 22.15 25.50
CA GLY A 183 -15.30 20.90 25.48
C GLY A 183 -14.10 20.96 24.54
N HIS A 184 -12.93 21.36 25.03
CA HIS A 184 -11.69 21.29 24.27
C HIS A 184 -11.38 19.82 23.90
N ARG A 185 -11.61 19.46 22.64
CA ARG A 185 -10.97 18.33 21.98
C ARG A 185 -10.31 18.88 20.73
N ALA A 186 -8.98 18.85 20.69
CA ALA A 186 -8.22 19.27 19.52
C ALA A 186 -8.66 18.42 18.32
N VAL A 187 -9.27 19.06 17.32
CA VAL A 187 -9.51 18.45 16.02
C VAL A 187 -8.15 18.41 15.32
N GLN A 188 -7.52 17.24 15.29
CA GLN A 188 -6.28 17.05 14.53
C GLN A 188 -6.60 16.91 13.04
N PRO A 189 -5.79 17.51 12.15
CA PRO A 189 -6.06 17.54 10.72
C PRO A 189 -6.02 16.13 10.13
N VAL A 190 -7.05 15.79 9.36
CA VAL A 190 -7.04 14.62 8.47
C VAL A 190 -6.01 14.90 7.38
N GLN A 191 -4.87 14.21 7.42
CA GLN A 191 -3.94 14.22 6.30
C GLN A 191 -4.53 13.40 5.15
N GLN A 192 -4.93 14.10 4.09
CA GLN A 192 -5.31 13.48 2.82
C GLN A 192 -4.03 13.13 2.04
N HIS A 193 -3.89 11.86 1.67
CA HIS A 193 -2.76 11.37 0.88
C HIS A 193 -2.92 11.83 -0.59
N HIS A 194 -1.91 12.52 -1.13
CA HIS A 194 -1.87 12.88 -2.54
C HIS A 194 -1.47 11.69 -3.40
N VAL A 195 -2.35 11.29 -4.33
CA VAL A 195 -2.08 10.27 -5.35
C VAL A 195 -1.56 10.97 -6.61
N LEU A 196 -0.31 10.69 -7.00
CA LEU A 196 0.31 11.28 -8.19
C LEU A 196 0.05 10.38 -9.41
N TRP A 197 -0.80 10.83 -10.33
CA TRP A 197 -1.05 10.17 -11.62
C TRP A 197 -0.16 10.79 -12.71
N ARG A 198 0.57 9.98 -13.48
CA ARG A 198 1.21 10.43 -14.74
C ARG A 198 0.66 9.62 -15.91
N CYS A 199 0.07 10.31 -16.88
CA CYS A 199 -0.28 9.75 -18.19
C CYS A 199 1.02 9.64 -19.02
N HIS A 200 1.40 8.44 -19.48
CA HIS A 200 2.35 8.28 -20.58
C HIS A 200 1.58 8.06 -21.88
N PRO A 201 1.94 8.73 -22.99
CA PRO A 201 1.46 8.31 -24.30
C PRO A 201 2.03 6.93 -24.61
N SER A 202 1.18 6.02 -25.09
CA SER A 202 1.61 4.75 -25.68
C SER A 202 2.41 5.04 -26.94
N GLU A 203 3.62 4.48 -27.05
CA GLU A 203 4.35 4.35 -28.32
C GLU A 203 3.67 3.34 -29.24
#